data_AF-A0A9I9E071-F1
#
_entry.id   AF-A0A9I9E071-F1
#
_cell.length_a   1.000
_cell.length_b   1.000
_cell.length_c   1.000
_cell.angle_alpha   90.00
_cell.angle_beta   90.00
_cell.angle_gamma   90.00
#
_symmetry.space_group_name_H-M   'P 1'
#
loop_
_entity.id
_entity.type
_entity.pdbx_description
1 polymer ?
#
loop_
_entity_poly.entity_id
_entity_poly.type
_entity_poly.pdbx_seq_one_letter_code
_entity_poly.pdbx_strand_id
1 'polypeptide(L)' 'MTATSKASILLATEALAKFVEEEGDGYHLVSGRQRELGFTFFFPVRQTSIASGTFIKWTK' A
#
# COMPACT_ATOMS: atom_id res chain seq x y z
N MET A 1 -7.77 -9.42 17.01
CA MET A 1 -8.00 -8.95 15.62
C MET A 1 -6.94 -7.98 15.09
N THR A 2 -6.03 -7.47 15.93
CA THR A 2 -4.92 -6.58 15.53
C THR A 2 -3.69 -7.29 14.98
N ALA A 3 -3.44 -8.54 15.41
CA ALA A 3 -2.26 -9.30 14.96
C ALA A 3 -2.38 -9.76 13.49
N THR A 4 -3.56 -10.24 13.07
CA THR A 4 -3.79 -10.75 11.71
C THR A 4 -3.80 -9.63 10.67
N SER A 5 -4.42 -8.47 10.97
CA SER A 5 -4.37 -7.31 10.06
C SER A 5 -2.95 -6.77 9.90
N LYS A 6 -2.17 -6.73 10.99
CA LYS A 6 -0.75 -6.37 10.94
C LYS A 6 0.04 -7.33 10.06
N ALA A 7 -0.16 -8.64 10.20
CA ALA A 7 0.55 -9.64 9.40
C ALA A 7 0.24 -9.51 7.89
N SER A 8 -1.02 -9.30 7.51
CA SER A 8 -1.39 -9.11 6.10
C SER A 8 -0.80 -7.83 5.50
N ILE A 9 -0.78 -6.73 6.26
CA ILE A 9 -0.18 -5.46 5.81
C ILE A 9 1.34 -5.60 5.68
N LEU A 10 1.99 -6.30 6.61
CA LEU A 10 3.43 -6.57 6.55
C LEU A 10 3.79 -7.37 5.28
N LEU A 11 3.04 -8.43 4.97
CA LEU A 11 3.27 -9.23 3.76
C LEU A 11 3.16 -8.40 2.48
N ALA A 12 2.14 -7.54 2.36
CA ALA A 12 1.99 -6.66 1.20
C ALA A 12 3.13 -5.64 1.09
N THR A 13 3.62 -5.15 2.23
CA THR A 13 4.75 -4.20 2.28
C THR A 13 6.06 -4.87 1.85
N GLU A 14 6.32 -6.09 2.32
CA GLU A 14 7.49 -6.89 1.92
C GLU A 14 7.49 -7.23 0.43
N ALA A 15 6.32 -7.61 -0.12
CA ALA A 15 6.18 -7.88 -1.55
C ALA A 15 6.42 -6.62 -2.40
N LEU A 16 5.90 -5.46 -1.97
CA LEU A 16 6.12 -4.19 -2.66
C LEU A 16 7.59 -3.75 -2.62
N ALA A 17 8.28 -3.95 -1.50
CA ALA A 17 9.71 -3.64 -1.38
C ALA A 17 10.55 -4.44 -2.38
N LYS A 18 10.33 -5.76 -2.46
CA LYS A 18 11.01 -6.63 -3.44
C LYS A 18 10.74 -6.21 -4.88
N PHE A 19 9.49 -5.87 -5.20
CA PHE A 19 9.12 -5.41 -6.54
C PHE A 19 9.87 -4.12 -6.94
N VAL A 20 10.06 -3.20 -6.01
CA VAL A 20 10.80 -1.95 -6.26
C VAL A 20 12.30 -2.21 -6.46
N GLU A 21 12.87 -3.23 -5.81
CA GLU A 21 14.27 -3.62 -5.99
C GLU A 21 14.55 -4.25 -7.38
N GLU A 22 13.55 -4.90 -7.97
CA GLU A 22 13.63 -5.55 -9.28
C GLU A 22 13.30 -4.61 -10.46
N GLU A 23 13.08 -3.31 -10.18
CA GLU A 23 12.68 -2.34 -11.18
C GLU A 23 13.81 -2.07 -12.19
N GLY A 24 13.51 -2.16 -13.48
CA GLY A 24 14.49 -1.96 -14.55
C GLY A 24 14.87 -0.50 -14.78
N ASP A 25 15.95 -0.27 -15.53
CA ASP A 25 16.56 1.05 -15.74
C ASP A 25 15.66 2.13 -16.38
N GLY A 26 14.48 1.75 -16.87
CA GLY A 26 13.49 2.68 -17.45
C GLY A 26 12.66 3.46 -16.41
N TYR A 27 12.74 3.12 -15.13
CA TYR A 27 11.85 3.67 -14.09
C TYR A 27 12.62 4.30 -12.91
N HIS A 28 13.80 4.86 -13.18
CA HIS A 28 14.59 5.57 -12.17
C HIS A 28 13.88 6.84 -11.68
N LEU A 29 13.74 6.96 -10.36
CA LEU A 29 13.27 8.17 -9.73
C LEU A 29 14.28 9.31 -9.88
N VAL A 30 13.78 10.53 -10.02
CA VAL A 30 14.60 11.73 -9.87
C VAL A 30 15.23 11.73 -8.48
N SER A 31 16.55 11.93 -8.41
CA SER A 31 17.29 12.01 -7.15
C SER A 31 16.61 12.97 -6.16
N GLY A 32 16.38 12.49 -4.94
CA GLY A 32 15.71 13.26 -3.88
C GLY A 32 14.18 13.21 -3.89
N ARG A 33 13.53 12.58 -4.88
CA ARG A 33 12.07 12.40 -4.90
C ARG A 33 11.67 11.12 -4.17
N GLN A 34 10.65 11.22 -3.31
CA GLN A 34 9.99 10.06 -2.71
C GLN A 34 9.05 9.40 -3.72
N ARG A 35 9.03 8.07 -3.71
CA ARG A 35 8.16 7.25 -4.55
C ARG A 35 6.72 7.42 -4.06
N GLU A 36 5.79 7.68 -4.96
CA GLU A 36 4.36 7.85 -4.63
C GLU A 36 3.61 6.54 -4.89
N LEU A 37 2.65 6.20 -4.03
CA LEU A 37 1.85 4.98 -4.13
C LEU A 37 0.37 5.33 -4.20
N GLY A 38 -0.29 4.90 -5.28
CA GLY A 38 -1.75 4.80 -5.32
C GLY A 38 -2.19 3.48 -4.69
N PHE A 39 -3.10 3.53 -3.71
CA PHE A 39 -3.60 2.34 -3.04
C PHE A 39 -5.09 2.12 -3.32
N THR A 40 -5.40 1.10 -4.12
CA THR A 40 -6.78 0.65 -4.34
C THR A 40 -7.14 -0.39 -3.28
N PHE A 41 -8.08 -0.05 -2.41
CA PHE A 41 -8.55 -0.94 -1.36
C PHE A 41 -9.98 -1.40 -1.65
N PHE A 42 -10.16 -2.71 -1.84
CA PHE A 42 -11.43 -3.29 -2.34
C PHE A 42 -12.50 -3.52 -1.26
N PHE A 43 -12.25 -3.10 -0.02
CA PHE A 43 -13.23 -3.24 1.07
C PHE A 43 -13.88 -1.90 1.40
N PRO A 44 -15.11 -1.90 1.95
CA PRO A 44 -15.77 -0.67 2.37
C PRO A 44 -14.91 0.15 3.33
N VAL A 45 -14.63 1.39 2.92
CA VAL A 45 -13.88 2.38 3.68
C VAL A 45 -14.71 3.66 3.78
N ARG A 46 -14.73 4.26 4.97
CA ARG A 46 -15.20 5.62 5.17
C ARG A 46 -14.03 6.57 4.90
N GLN A 47 -13.96 7.11 3.70
CA GLN A 47 -12.90 8.03 3.30
C GLN A 47 -12.96 9.33 4.12
N THR A 48 -11.79 9.81 4.56
CA THR A 48 -11.64 11.05 5.35
C THR A 48 -10.76 12.08 4.63
N SER A 49 -9.88 11.65 3.74
CA SER A 49 -9.11 12.51 2.84
C SER A 49 -8.76 11.74 1.56
N ILE A 50 -8.00 12.36 0.65
CA ILE A 50 -7.53 11.67 -0.57
C ILE A 50 -6.68 10.43 -0.26
N ALA A 51 -5.92 10.44 0.84
CA ALA A 51 -4.99 9.37 1.20
C ALA A 51 -5.29 8.75 2.57
N SER A 52 -6.51 8.92 3.10
CA SER A 52 -6.90 8.35 4.38
C SER A 52 -8.37 7.96 4.44
N GLY A 53 -8.66 6.92 5.22
CA GLY A 53 -10.01 6.50 5.53
C GLY A 53 -10.04 5.44 6.62
N THR A 54 -11.21 5.22 7.20
CA THR A 54 -11.42 4.20 8.22
C THR A 54 -12.09 2.98 7.61
N PHE A 55 -11.48 1.82 7.76
CA PHE A 55 -12.09 0.54 7.42
C PHE A 55 -13.42 0.35 8.15
N ILE A 56 -14.48 0.00 7.41
CA ILE A 56 -15.82 -0.17 7.99
C ILE A 56 -16.03 -1.64 8.40
N LYS A 57 -15.93 -2.56 7.43
CA LYS A 57 -16.17 -3.99 7.64
C LYS A 57 -15.60 -4.82 6.50
N TRP A 58 -15.35 -6.10 6.79
CA TRP A 58 -15.01 -7.07 5.75
C TRP A 58 -16.25 -7.38 4.92
N THR A 59 -16.05 -7.54 3.63
CA THR A 59 -17.04 -8.07 2.68
C THR A 59 -16.47 -9.30 2.01
N LYS A 60 -17.30 -10.02 1.25
CA LYS A 60 -16.81 -11.07 0.35
C LYS A 60 -15.89 -10.49 -0.71
#